data_AF-A0A743PFU5-F1
#
_entry.id   AF-A0A743PFU5-F1
#
_cell.length_a   1.000
_cell.length_b   1.000
_cell.length_c   1.000
_cell.angle_alpha   90.00
_cell.angle_beta   90.00
_cell.angle_gamma   90.00
#
_symmetry.space_group_name_H-M   'P 1'
#
loop_
_entity.id
_entity.type
_entity.pdbx_description
1 polymer ?
#
loop_
_entity_poly.entity_id
_entity_poly.type
_entity_poly.pdbx_seq_one_letter_code
_entity_poly.pdbx_strand_id
1 'polypeptide(L)'
;MNHGDSENPEMLVYDSIDGVMTCLQILVWCLRDAGQLDADKYACLLADFRLNKTSPDSMQGVIIDRMLSGLVDDPEVLLRRLSMKVLPVDNEDQ
;
A
#
# COMPACT_ATOMS: atom_id res chain seq x y z
N MET A 1 -18.76 38.67 -1.07
CA MET A 1 -19.50 37.55 -0.45
C MET A 1 -18.51 36.79 0.40
N ASN A 2 -18.83 36.63 1.67
CA ASN A 2 -17.95 36.21 2.75
C ASN A 2 -17.80 34.67 2.79
N HIS A 3 -16.70 34.23 3.40
CA HIS A 3 -16.16 32.87 3.51
C HIS A 3 -17.15 31.72 3.67
N GLY A 4 -16.82 30.62 3.00
CA GLY A 4 -17.41 29.31 3.19
C GLY A 4 -16.66 28.22 2.44
N ASP A 5 -15.33 28.33 2.29
CA ASP A 5 -14.50 27.13 2.12
C ASP A 5 -14.61 26.37 3.43
N SER A 6 -15.69 25.61 3.57
CA SER A 6 -15.82 24.66 4.65
C SER A 6 -14.89 23.52 4.30
N GLU A 7 -13.60 23.67 4.61
CA GLU A 7 -12.64 22.58 4.61
C GLU A 7 -13.30 21.41 5.33
N ASN A 8 -13.65 20.37 4.58
CA ASN A 8 -14.28 19.21 5.15
C ASN A 8 -13.22 18.58 6.08
N PRO A 9 -13.46 18.51 7.41
CA PRO A 9 -12.46 18.04 8.35
C PRO A 9 -11.98 16.62 8.03
N GLU A 10 -12.82 15.82 7.37
CA GLU A 10 -12.42 14.49 6.87
C GLU A 10 -11.36 14.60 5.76
N MET A 11 -11.52 15.53 4.81
CA MET A 11 -10.59 15.75 3.70
C MET A 11 -9.20 16.18 4.21
N LEU A 12 -9.15 17.07 5.19
CA LEU A 12 -7.88 17.50 5.79
C LEU A 12 -7.17 16.35 6.52
N VAL A 13 -7.92 15.43 7.15
CA VAL A 13 -7.37 14.22 7.76
C VAL A 13 -6.83 13.27 6.70
N TYR A 14 -7.56 13.06 5.59
CA TYR A 14 -7.09 12.25 4.46
C TYR A 14 -5.78 12.79 3.87
N ASP A 15 -5.72 14.09 3.59
CA ASP A 15 -4.53 14.73 3.02
C ASP A 15 -3.33 14.65 3.98
N SER A 16 -3.58 14.78 5.28
CA SER A 16 -2.55 14.64 6.32
C SER A 16 -2.00 13.21 6.36
N ILE A 17 -2.87 12.20 6.28
CA ILE A 17 -2.49 10.79 6.27
C ILE A 17 -1.70 10.47 4.98
N ASP A 18 -2.17 10.91 3.81
CA ASP A 18 -1.46 10.68 2.54
C ASP A 18 -0.08 11.36 2.54
N GLY A 19 0.02 12.57 3.09
CA GLY A 19 1.29 13.28 3.26
C GLY A 19 2.28 12.50 4.15
N VAL A 20 1.84 12.04 5.33
CA VAL A 20 2.69 11.23 6.22
C VAL A 20 3.13 9.93 5.54
N MET A 21 2.22 9.26 4.86
CA MET A 21 2.50 7.99 4.18
C MET A 21 3.45 8.17 3.00
N THR A 22 3.34 9.28 2.27
CA THR A 22 4.28 9.65 1.20
C THR A 22 5.69 9.85 1.77
N CYS A 23 5.83 10.55 2.90
CA CYS A 23 7.12 10.71 3.56
C CYS A 23 7.71 9.36 4.01
N LEU A 24 6.89 8.47 4.57
CA LEU A 24 7.32 7.12 4.95
C LEU A 24 7.75 6.30 3.73
N GLN A 25 7.04 6.40 2.61
CA GLN A 25 7.36 5.69 1.38
C GLN A 25 8.72 6.15 0.81
N ILE A 26 8.99 7.46 0.81
CA ILE A 26 10.31 7.99 0.40
C ILE A 26 11.40 7.46 1.33
N LEU A 27 11.18 7.46 2.65
CA LEU A 27 12.16 6.94 3.61
C LEU A 27 12.46 5.45 3.35
N VAL A 28 11.43 4.65 3.11
CA VAL A 28 11.55 3.23 2.78
C VAL A 28 12.41 3.03 1.53
N TRP A 29 12.20 3.82 0.47
CA TRP A 29 13.03 3.79 -0.72
C TRP A 29 14.48 4.18 -0.44
N CYS A 30 14.71 5.25 0.31
CA CYS A 30 16.07 5.65 0.70
C CYS A 30 16.79 4.56 1.50
N LEU A 31 16.10 3.90 2.44
CA LEU A 31 16.68 2.81 3.24
C LEU A 31 16.98 1.58 2.40
N ARG A 32 16.10 1.25 1.43
CA ARG A 32 16.35 0.17 0.47
C ARG A 32 17.59 0.47 -0.38
N ASP A 33 17.65 1.66 -0.97
CA ASP A 33 18.74 2.05 -1.86
C ASP A 33 20.07 2.19 -1.11
N ALA A 34 20.03 2.53 0.18
CA ALA A 34 21.18 2.52 1.09
C ALA A 34 21.59 1.10 1.54
N GLY A 35 20.86 0.05 1.15
CA GLY A 35 21.09 -1.33 1.58
C GLY A 35 20.76 -1.61 3.05
N GLN A 36 20.01 -0.71 3.71
CA GLN A 36 19.64 -0.81 5.12
C GLN A 36 18.25 -1.44 5.33
N LEU A 37 17.49 -1.63 4.25
CA LEU A 37 16.20 -2.29 4.28
C LEU A 37 16.19 -3.45 3.29
N ASP A 38 15.90 -4.65 3.81
CA ASP A 38 15.50 -5.79 3.00
C ASP A 38 14.07 -5.56 2.51
N ALA A 39 13.94 -5.02 1.29
CA ALA A 39 12.67 -4.68 0.67
C ALA A 39 11.76 -5.89 0.50
N ASP A 40 12.34 -7.08 0.28
CA ASP A 40 11.60 -8.33 0.13
C ASP A 40 10.94 -8.73 1.44
N LYS A 41 11.71 -8.70 2.52
CA LYS A 41 11.20 -8.98 3.87
C LYS A 41 10.18 -7.93 4.31
N TYR A 42 10.43 -6.65 3.99
CA TYR A 42 9.50 -5.58 4.30
C TYR A 42 8.17 -5.72 3.54
N ALA A 43 8.22 -6.05 2.25
CA ALA A 43 7.02 -6.31 1.45
C ALA A 43 6.21 -7.48 2.00
N CYS A 44 6.85 -8.57 2.43
CA CYS A 44 6.16 -9.68 3.08
C CYS A 44 5.44 -9.26 4.37
N LEU A 45 6.09 -8.44 5.22
CA LEU A 45 5.47 -7.91 6.44
C LEU A 45 4.28 -6.98 6.12
N LEU A 46 4.42 -6.13 5.11
CA LEU A 46 3.36 -5.23 4.69
C LEU A 46 2.16 -6.01 4.12
N ALA A 47 2.41 -7.06 3.35
CA ALA A 47 1.38 -7.93 2.81
C ALA A 47 0.67 -8.75 3.90
N ASP A 48 1.40 -9.28 4.89
CA ASP A 48 0.79 -9.93 6.05
C ASP A 48 -0.13 -8.95 6.80
N PHE A 49 0.32 -7.72 7.01
CA PHE A 49 -0.48 -6.67 7.62
C PHE A 49 -1.71 -6.31 6.78
N ARG A 50 -1.57 -6.25 5.45
CA ARG A 50 -2.68 -6.01 4.52
C ARG A 50 -3.78 -7.07 4.61
N LEU A 51 -3.37 -8.33 4.76
CA LEU A 51 -4.27 -9.49 4.75
C LEU A 51 -4.92 -9.73 6.11
N ASN A 52 -4.18 -9.55 7.20
CA ASN A 52 -4.60 -10.00 8.52
C ASN A 52 -5.03 -8.85 9.46
N LYS A 53 -4.68 -7.60 9.14
CA LYS A 53 -4.84 -6.46 10.05
C LYS A 53 -5.64 -5.29 9.47
N THR A 54 -5.99 -5.33 8.19
CA THR A 54 -6.57 -4.19 7.48
C THR A 54 -7.86 -4.59 6.77
N SER A 55 -8.91 -3.77 6.89
CA SER A 55 -10.15 -3.98 6.14
C SER A 55 -9.91 -3.69 4.64
N PRO A 56 -10.43 -4.51 3.70
CA PRO A 56 -10.21 -4.36 2.26
C PRO A 56 -10.55 -2.97 1.72
N ASP A 57 -11.61 -2.35 2.23
CA ASP A 57 -12.13 -1.07 1.76
C ASP A 57 -11.72 0.10 2.66
N SER A 58 -10.76 -0.13 3.57
CA SER A 58 -10.23 0.96 4.39
C SER A 58 -9.19 1.77 3.62
N MET A 59 -9.14 3.07 3.91
CA MET A 59 -8.08 3.97 3.43
C MET A 59 -6.68 3.41 3.71
N GLN A 60 -6.49 2.81 4.89
CA GLN A 60 -5.24 2.16 5.25
C GLN A 60 -4.88 1.01 4.30
N GLY A 61 -5.87 0.23 3.85
CA GLY A 61 -5.69 -0.85 2.87
C GLY A 61 -5.21 -0.32 1.53
N VAL A 62 -5.87 0.71 1.00
CA VAL A 62 -5.49 1.37 -0.26
C VAL A 62 -4.05 1.90 -0.21
N ILE A 63 -3.65 2.51 0.91
CA ILE A 63 -2.29 3.03 1.07
C ILE A 63 -1.26 1.89 1.11
N ILE A 64 -1.55 0.81 1.84
CA ILE A 64 -0.66 -0.36 1.89
C ILE A 64 -0.52 -1.00 0.51
N ASP A 65 -1.61 -1.12 -0.25
CA ASP A 65 -1.61 -1.65 -1.61
C ASP A 65 -0.72 -0.79 -2.54
N ARG A 66 -0.80 0.55 -2.41
CA ARG A 66 0.09 1.49 -3.12
C ARG A 66 1.56 1.31 -2.72
N MET A 67 1.85 1.11 -1.44
CA MET A 67 3.23 0.87 -0.98
C MET A 67 3.77 -0.46 -1.50
N LEU A 68 2.98 -1.53 -1.46
CA LEU A 68 3.33 -2.84 -2.02
C LEU A 68 3.66 -2.74 -3.52
N SER A 69 2.85 -2.01 -4.29
CA SER A 69 3.09 -1.77 -5.71
C SER A 69 4.41 -1.05 -6.00
N GLY A 70 4.91 -0.23 -5.06
CA GLY A 70 6.19 0.48 -5.21
C GLY A 70 7.40 -0.27 -4.67
N LEU A 71 7.19 -1.41 -4.00
CA LEU A 71 8.24 -2.25 -3.40
C LEU A 71 8.54 -3.51 -4.22
N VAL A 72 7.55 -3.97 -4.98
CA VAL A 72 7.60 -5.25 -5.68
C VAL A 72 7.73 -5.01 -7.17
N ASP A 73 8.89 -5.36 -7.72
CA ASP A 73 9.13 -5.30 -9.17
C ASP A 73 8.38 -6.43 -9.91
N ASP A 74 8.17 -7.58 -9.25
CA ASP A 74 7.43 -8.74 -9.79
C ASP A 74 6.36 -9.25 -8.80
N PRO A 75 5.06 -9.04 -9.08
CA PRO A 75 3.98 -9.45 -8.21
C PRO A 75 3.91 -10.98 -8.01
N GLU A 76 4.36 -11.79 -8.97
CA GLU A 76 4.38 -13.24 -8.81
C GLU A 76 5.38 -13.69 -7.73
N VAL A 77 6.51 -12.99 -7.61
CA VAL A 77 7.52 -13.30 -6.59
C VAL A 77 6.97 -13.02 -5.20
N LEU A 78 6.26 -11.90 -5.03
CA LEU A 78 5.58 -11.59 -3.77
C LEU A 78 4.54 -12.66 -3.43
N LEU A 79 3.68 -13.03 -4.39
CA LEU A 79 2.63 -14.03 -4.17
C LEU A 79 3.19 -15.41 -3.83
N ARG A 80 4.26 -15.85 -4.49
CA ARG A 80 4.97 -17.11 -4.16
C ARG A 80 5.51 -17.08 -2.73
N ARG A 81 6.08 -15.96 -2.27
CA ARG A 81 6.59 -15.80 -0.91
C ARG A 81 5.49 -15.84 0.14
N LEU A 82 4.31 -15.32 -0.21
CA LEU A 82 3.11 -15.39 0.63
C LEU A 82 2.41 -16.75 0.57
N SER A 83 2.95 -17.72 -0.17
CA SER A 83 2.30 -19.02 -0.44
C SER A 83 0.90 -18.86 -1.06
N MET A 84 0.69 -17.75 -1.77
CA MET A 84 -0.55 -17.44 -2.48
C MET A 84 -0.45 -17.89 -3.93
N LYS A 85 -1.54 -18.46 -4.44
CA LYS A 85 -1.67 -18.81 -5.86
C LYS A 85 -2.61 -17.82 -6.53
N VAL A 86 -2.17 -17.26 -7.66
CA VAL A 86 -3.08 -16.60 -8.59
C VAL A 86 -4.01 -17.68 -9.12
N LEU A 87 -5.30 -17.58 -8.80
CA LEU A 87 -6.30 -18.40 -9.47
C LEU A 87 -6.48 -17.81 -10.87
N PRO A 88 -6.41 -18.63 -11.94
CA PRO A 88 -6.81 -18.15 -13.25
C PRO A 88 -8.25 -17.66 -13.14
N VAL A 89 -8.51 -16.45 -13.61
CA VAL A 89 -9.88 -16.04 -13.89
C VAL A 89 -10.29 -16.91 -15.07
N ASP A 90 -11.08 -17.95 -14.79
CA ASP A 90 -11.81 -18.62 -15.85
C ASP A 90 -12.67 -17.53 -16.51
N ASN A 91 -12.28 -17.15 -17.73
CA ASN A 91 -13.14 -16.38 -18.61
C ASN A 91 -14.32 -17.29 -18.93
N GLU A 92 -15.34 -17.30 -18.06
CA GLU A 92 -16.68 -17.77 -18.37
C GLU A 92 -17.34 -16.73 -19.28
N ASP A 93 -16.77 -16.56 -20.47
CA ASP A 93 -17.48 -16.07 -21.65
C ASP A 93 -17.87 -17.30 -22.48
N GLN A 94 -19.06 -17.84 -22.18
CA GLN A 94 -19.90 -18.54 -23.16
C GLN A 94 -21.37 -18.34 -22.84
#